data_AF-H2ZTD9-F1
#
_entry.id   AF-H2ZTD9-F1
#
_cell.length_a   1.000
_cell.length_b   1.000
_cell.length_c   1.000
_cell.angle_alpha   90.00
_cell.angle_beta   90.00
_cell.angle_gamma   90.00
#
_symmetry.space_group_name_H-M   'P 1'
#
loop_
_entity.id
_entity.type
_entity.pdbx_description
1 polymer ?
#
loop_
_entity_poly.entity_id
_entity_poly.type
_entity_poly.pdbx_seq_one_letter_code
_entity_poly.pdbx_strand_id
1 'polypeptide(L)'
;CRKQNVSSKAIKPTWIPFTSTVSVEERLAFSLHLMNDDFSKVRESNTYYLGDVVHIEASVITANHMPLLLFIDSCVATLTPDKDSSPRYPIIDYHGCLIDGRSEDSSSVFRPPRPSFNKLRFNLDAFRFYQDSRTVIYITCHLKVTAMDRTPDSMNKACSFRKPANEWTPMEGKAAICSCCETKDCGNAPNWRNRWGRDVASKLGNVTNLEGDTVVGPLVI
;
A
#
# COMPACT_ATOMS: atom_id res chain seq x y z
N CYS A 1 75.12 10.25 30.93
CA CYS A 1 73.98 9.31 30.79
C CYS A 1 73.27 9.51 29.46
N ARG A 2 72.79 8.40 28.89
CA ARG A 2 72.64 8.10 27.46
C ARG A 2 71.42 8.79 26.82
N LYS A 3 71.61 9.59 25.77
CA LYS A 3 70.51 10.05 24.88
C LYS A 3 69.98 8.84 24.10
N GLN A 4 68.70 8.50 24.29
CA GLN A 4 68.02 7.55 23.40
C GLN A 4 67.20 8.34 22.38
N ASN A 5 67.56 8.12 21.12
CA ASN A 5 66.87 8.58 19.93
C ASN A 5 65.77 7.56 19.63
N VAL A 6 64.51 7.90 19.88
CA VAL A 6 63.38 7.02 19.55
C VAL A 6 62.76 7.53 18.25
N SER A 7 62.99 6.78 17.17
CA SER A 7 62.39 7.00 15.85
C SER A 7 60.91 6.62 15.90
N SER A 8 60.01 7.58 15.73
CA SER A 8 58.56 7.33 15.58
C SER A 8 58.24 6.92 14.14
N LYS A 9 58.58 5.69 13.76
CA LYS A 9 57.96 5.10 12.57
C LYS A 9 56.51 4.77 12.90
N ALA A 10 55.58 5.46 12.24
CA ALA A 10 54.15 5.18 12.36
C ALA A 10 53.89 3.71 11.97
N ILE A 11 53.44 2.92 12.95
CA ILE A 11 52.98 1.56 12.72
C ILE A 11 51.68 1.68 11.94
N LYS A 12 51.72 1.36 10.64
CA LYS A 12 50.49 1.21 9.84
C LYS A 12 49.72 0.01 10.40
N PRO A 13 48.48 0.16 10.88
CA PRO A 13 47.68 -1.00 11.22
C PRO A 13 47.48 -1.83 9.95
N THR A 14 47.92 -3.09 9.99
CA THR A 14 47.66 -4.10 8.95
C THR A 14 46.28 -4.74 9.08
N TRP A 15 45.52 -4.35 10.10
CA TRP A 15 44.13 -4.74 10.24
C TRP A 15 43.29 -3.92 9.28
N ILE A 16 42.89 -4.56 8.18
CA ILE A 16 41.72 -4.14 7.43
C ILE A 16 40.55 -4.39 8.39
N PRO A 17 39.87 -3.36 8.93
CA PRO A 17 38.61 -3.60 9.60
C PRO A 17 37.73 -4.32 8.60
N PHE A 18 37.09 -5.41 9.00
CA PHE A 18 35.99 -5.97 8.22
C PHE A 18 34.90 -4.89 8.16
N THR A 19 35.01 -3.97 7.21
CA THR A 19 33.88 -3.19 6.73
C THR A 19 33.08 -4.16 5.90
N SER A 20 32.37 -5.06 6.58
CA SER A 20 31.22 -5.69 5.98
C SER A 20 30.20 -4.58 5.77
N THR A 21 30.31 -3.86 4.65
CA THR A 21 29.15 -3.23 4.04
C THR A 21 28.27 -4.36 3.53
N VAL A 22 27.68 -5.13 4.45
CA VAL A 22 26.41 -5.76 4.16
C VAL A 22 25.43 -4.59 4.16
N SER A 23 25.33 -3.95 3.00
CA SER A 23 24.13 -3.22 2.63
C SER A 23 23.03 -4.28 2.63
N VAL A 24 22.43 -4.54 3.80
CA VAL A 24 21.14 -5.21 3.84
C VAL A 24 20.23 -4.23 3.10
N GLU A 25 19.93 -4.53 1.83
CA GLU A 25 18.81 -3.91 1.15
C GLU A 25 17.58 -4.21 2.00
N GLU A 26 17.21 -3.27 2.86
CA GLU A 26 16.01 -3.40 3.68
C GLU A 26 14.81 -3.25 2.75
N ARG A 27 14.15 -4.38 2.46
CA ARG A 27 12.99 -4.45 1.56
C ARG A 27 11.72 -4.42 2.40
N LEU A 28 10.81 -3.51 2.04
CA LEU A 28 9.46 -3.48 2.61
C LEU A 28 8.70 -4.74 2.20
N ALA A 29 8.13 -5.44 3.17
CA ALA A 29 7.29 -6.61 2.92
C ALA A 29 5.82 -6.21 3.00
N PHE A 30 5.23 -6.01 1.82
CA PHE A 30 3.81 -5.73 1.65
C PHE A 30 2.99 -7.02 1.72
N SER A 31 1.78 -6.93 2.26
CA SER A 31 0.84 -8.04 2.32
C SER A 31 -0.60 -7.56 2.23
N LEU A 32 -1.46 -8.46 1.75
CA LEU A 32 -2.89 -8.26 1.62
C LEU A 32 -3.57 -9.50 2.17
N HIS A 33 -4.53 -9.33 3.07
CA HIS A 33 -5.22 -10.43 3.73
C HIS A 33 -6.73 -10.26 3.64
N LEU A 34 -7.41 -11.39 3.45
CA LEU A 34 -8.85 -11.52 3.68
C LEU A 34 -9.08 -11.71 5.17
N MET A 35 -9.91 -10.88 5.76
CA MET A 35 -10.16 -10.82 7.20
C MET A 35 -11.55 -11.36 7.51
N ASN A 36 -11.77 -11.78 8.75
CA ASN A 36 -13.12 -12.01 9.27
C ASN A 36 -13.84 -10.69 9.59
N ASP A 37 -15.12 -10.79 9.94
CA ASP A 37 -16.05 -9.66 10.04
C ASP A 37 -15.61 -8.57 11.04
N ASP A 38 -14.97 -8.99 12.13
CA ASP A 38 -14.43 -8.12 13.17
C ASP A 38 -12.96 -7.72 12.95
N PHE A 39 -12.32 -8.20 11.88
CA PHE A 39 -10.89 -8.01 11.57
C PHE A 39 -9.95 -8.45 12.71
N SER A 40 -10.37 -9.44 13.51
CA SER A 40 -9.52 -10.01 14.56
C SER A 40 -8.49 -11.00 14.02
N LYS A 41 -8.81 -11.70 12.92
CA LYS A 41 -7.90 -12.67 12.29
C LYS A 41 -8.09 -12.76 10.79
N VAL A 42 -7.10 -13.35 10.13
CA VAL A 42 -7.21 -13.76 8.73
C VAL A 42 -8.34 -14.79 8.63
N ARG A 43 -9.20 -14.62 7.64
CA ARG A 43 -10.31 -15.52 7.37
C ARG A 43 -9.77 -16.87 6.89
N GLU A 44 -10.35 -17.96 7.38
CA GLU A 44 -9.93 -19.31 7.03
C GLU A 44 -10.52 -19.80 5.69
N SER A 45 -11.71 -19.30 5.32
CA SER A 45 -12.39 -19.65 4.07
C SER A 45 -12.31 -18.51 3.07
N ASN A 46 -11.97 -18.85 1.82
CA ASN A 46 -12.01 -17.93 0.68
C ASN A 46 -13.32 -18.02 -0.11
N THR A 47 -14.34 -18.70 0.42
CA THR A 47 -15.67 -18.76 -0.19
C THR A 47 -16.55 -17.63 0.31
N TYR A 48 -17.20 -16.97 -0.64
CA TYR A 48 -18.17 -15.89 -0.47
C TYR A 48 -19.39 -16.18 -1.34
N TYR A 49 -20.50 -15.53 -1.03
CA TYR A 49 -21.71 -15.51 -1.85
C TYR A 49 -22.00 -14.08 -2.29
N LEU A 50 -22.79 -13.91 -3.35
CA LEU A 50 -23.27 -12.59 -3.74
C LEU A 50 -24.09 -11.97 -2.60
N GLY A 51 -23.74 -10.74 -2.22
CA GLY A 51 -24.29 -10.05 -1.06
C GLY A 51 -23.42 -10.16 0.21
N ASP A 52 -22.41 -11.02 0.22
CA ASP A 52 -21.39 -11.02 1.28
C ASP A 52 -20.48 -9.79 1.16
N VAL A 53 -19.83 -9.43 2.27
CA VAL A 53 -18.80 -8.39 2.31
C VAL A 53 -17.43 -9.04 2.47
N VAL A 54 -16.52 -8.72 1.55
CA VAL A 54 -15.11 -9.11 1.58
C VAL A 54 -14.35 -8.06 2.39
N HIS A 55 -13.88 -8.47 3.56
CA HIS A 55 -13.05 -7.64 4.44
C HIS A 55 -11.57 -7.77 4.07
N ILE A 56 -10.93 -6.67 3.67
CA ILE A 56 -9.56 -6.68 3.17
C ILE A 56 -8.68 -5.79 4.04
N GLU A 57 -7.55 -6.33 4.51
CA GLU A 57 -6.49 -5.60 5.22
C GLU A 57 -5.20 -5.62 4.40
N ALA A 58 -4.73 -4.43 4.03
CA ALA A 58 -3.37 -4.24 3.53
C ALA A 58 -2.44 -3.91 4.71
N SER A 59 -1.23 -4.46 4.70
CA SER A 59 -0.22 -4.14 5.69
C SER A 59 1.20 -4.14 5.12
N VAL A 60 2.10 -3.41 5.76
CA VAL A 60 3.53 -3.45 5.46
C VAL A 60 4.33 -3.73 6.72
N ILE A 61 5.26 -4.67 6.63
CA ILE A 61 6.23 -4.94 7.68
C ILE A 61 7.44 -4.04 7.44
N THR A 62 7.74 -3.21 8.43
CA THR A 62 8.88 -2.30 8.45
C THR A 62 9.90 -2.84 9.45
N ALA A 63 10.80 -3.72 9.03
CA ALA A 63 11.92 -4.09 9.87
C ALA A 63 12.84 -2.86 9.99
N ASN A 64 13.03 -2.34 11.21
CA ASN A 64 13.94 -1.23 11.55
C ASN A 64 13.69 0.15 10.89
N HIS A 65 12.65 0.34 10.09
CA HIS A 65 12.34 1.66 9.54
C HIS A 65 11.59 2.57 10.51
N MET A 66 11.72 3.89 10.31
CA MET A 66 10.81 4.89 10.87
C MET A 66 9.34 4.58 10.51
N PRO A 67 8.36 5.03 11.31
CA PRO A 67 6.95 4.75 11.05
C PRO A 67 6.54 5.21 9.63
N LEU A 68 6.08 4.24 8.84
CA LEU A 68 5.57 4.44 7.49
C LEU A 68 4.05 4.46 7.48
N LEU A 69 3.49 5.36 6.68
CA LEU A 69 2.06 5.46 6.43
C LEU A 69 1.72 4.73 5.14
N LEU A 70 0.93 3.66 5.25
CA LEU A 70 0.50 2.81 4.14
C LEU A 70 -0.70 3.39 3.40
N PHE A 71 -0.64 3.34 2.08
CA PHE A 71 -1.74 3.64 1.16
C PHE A 71 -1.95 2.49 0.17
N ILE A 72 -3.20 2.34 -0.28
CA ILE A 72 -3.57 1.47 -1.40
C ILE A 72 -3.76 2.40 -2.60
N ASP A 73 -2.90 2.30 -3.60
CA ASP A 73 -2.91 3.18 -4.76
C ASP A 73 -3.99 2.76 -5.77
N SER A 74 -4.05 1.45 -6.05
CA SER A 74 -5.05 0.83 -6.91
C SER A 74 -5.29 -0.62 -6.51
N CYS A 75 -6.47 -1.14 -6.86
CA CYS A 75 -6.81 -2.56 -6.78
C CYS A 75 -7.63 -2.94 -8.00
N VAL A 76 -7.31 -4.07 -8.62
CA VAL A 76 -8.03 -4.62 -9.77
C VAL A 76 -8.38 -6.07 -9.50
N ALA A 77 -9.61 -6.44 -9.82
CA ALA A 77 -10.02 -7.84 -9.84
C ALA A 77 -9.91 -8.41 -11.25
N THR A 78 -9.51 -9.68 -11.32
CA THR A 78 -9.31 -10.45 -12.54
C THR A 78 -9.72 -11.91 -12.32
N LEU A 79 -9.87 -12.68 -13.40
CA LEU A 79 -10.19 -14.12 -13.32
C LEU A 79 -8.94 -15.02 -13.22
N THR A 80 -7.75 -14.41 -13.22
CA THR A 80 -6.46 -15.07 -13.06
C THR A 80 -5.55 -14.23 -12.16
N PRO A 81 -4.46 -14.78 -11.60
CA PRO A 81 -3.50 -13.99 -10.82
C PRO A 81 -2.83 -12.86 -11.60
N ASP A 82 -2.88 -12.88 -12.93
CA ASP A 82 -2.35 -11.80 -13.77
C ASP A 82 -3.30 -10.60 -13.74
N LYS A 83 -2.85 -9.51 -13.11
CA LYS A 83 -3.58 -8.23 -12.99
C LYS A 83 -3.88 -7.57 -14.33
N ASP A 84 -3.11 -7.90 -15.38
CA ASP A 84 -3.26 -7.32 -16.72
C ASP A 84 -4.13 -8.22 -17.63
N SER A 85 -4.62 -9.35 -17.11
CA SER A 85 -5.56 -10.22 -17.82
C SER A 85 -6.94 -9.59 -18.02
N SER A 86 -7.72 -10.17 -18.93
CA SER A 86 -9.11 -9.79 -19.21
C SER A 86 -10.06 -10.93 -18.84
N PRO A 87 -11.25 -10.64 -18.29
CA PRO A 87 -11.78 -9.33 -17.93
C PRO A 87 -11.12 -8.74 -16.67
N ARG A 88 -11.20 -7.43 -16.54
CA ARG A 88 -10.68 -6.67 -15.39
C ARG A 88 -11.74 -5.75 -14.80
N TYR A 89 -11.77 -5.63 -13.49
CA TYR A 89 -12.68 -4.73 -12.78
C TYR A 89 -11.90 -3.88 -11.78
N PRO A 90 -11.73 -2.57 -12.01
CA PRO A 90 -11.00 -1.70 -11.10
C PRO A 90 -11.87 -1.40 -9.86
N ILE A 91 -11.36 -1.75 -8.69
CA ILE A 91 -12.03 -1.57 -7.39
C ILE A 91 -11.59 -0.24 -6.75
N ILE A 92 -10.28 -0.02 -6.73
CA ILE A 92 -9.63 1.21 -6.29
C ILE A 92 -8.78 1.71 -7.44
N ASP A 93 -8.88 2.99 -7.76
CA ASP A 93 -8.12 3.63 -8.83
C ASP A 93 -7.84 5.10 -8.47
N TYR A 94 -7.15 5.84 -9.33
CA TYR A 94 -6.86 7.28 -9.17
C TYR A 94 -6.16 7.60 -7.84
N HIS A 95 -5.17 6.79 -7.47
CA HIS A 95 -4.36 6.95 -6.26
C HIS A 95 -5.20 6.90 -4.98
N GLY A 96 -5.97 5.83 -4.79
CA GLY A 96 -6.72 5.57 -3.56
C GLY A 96 -8.18 6.04 -3.55
N CYS A 97 -8.82 6.22 -4.69
CA CYS A 97 -10.27 6.40 -4.79
C CYS A 97 -10.95 5.02 -4.89
N LEU A 98 -11.74 4.63 -3.89
CA LEU A 98 -12.51 3.39 -3.92
C LEU A 98 -13.74 3.58 -4.83
N ILE A 99 -13.54 3.38 -6.13
CA ILE A 99 -14.53 3.64 -7.18
C ILE A 99 -15.66 2.62 -7.21
N ASP A 100 -15.46 1.41 -6.67
CA ASP A 100 -16.54 0.43 -6.55
C ASP A 100 -17.71 0.98 -5.71
N GLY A 101 -17.43 1.62 -4.58
CA GLY A 101 -18.44 2.23 -3.69
C GLY A 101 -19.20 3.43 -4.27
N ARG A 102 -18.78 3.94 -5.44
CA ARG A 102 -19.50 4.99 -6.17
C ARG A 102 -20.73 4.43 -6.92
N SER A 103 -20.75 3.13 -7.21
CA SER A 103 -21.85 2.43 -7.88
C SER A 103 -23.11 2.37 -7.01
N GLU A 104 -24.30 2.43 -7.61
CA GLU A 104 -25.58 2.54 -6.90
C GLU A 104 -25.83 1.38 -5.93
N ASP A 105 -25.46 0.17 -6.31
CA ASP A 105 -25.70 -1.05 -5.51
C ASP A 105 -24.54 -1.47 -4.59
N SER A 106 -23.40 -0.76 -4.62
CA SER A 106 -22.21 -1.12 -3.84
C SER A 106 -22.09 -0.39 -2.50
N SER A 107 -21.87 -1.12 -1.41
CA SER A 107 -21.61 -0.59 -0.07
C SER A 107 -20.11 -0.49 0.25
N SER A 108 -19.23 -0.74 -0.73
CA SER A 108 -17.79 -0.77 -0.53
C SER A 108 -17.22 0.56 -0.03
N VAL A 109 -16.38 0.49 1.00
CA VAL A 109 -15.92 1.66 1.74
C VAL A 109 -14.60 1.35 2.45
N PHE A 110 -13.70 2.33 2.51
CA PHE A 110 -12.58 2.27 3.44
C PHE A 110 -13.10 2.29 4.89
N ARG A 111 -12.45 1.54 5.80
CA ARG A 111 -12.94 1.37 7.18
C ARG A 111 -12.17 2.28 8.16
N PRO A 112 -12.70 3.47 8.53
CA PRO A 112 -12.14 4.28 9.61
C PRO A 112 -12.48 3.71 11.00
N PRO A 113 -11.69 4.03 12.05
CA PRO A 113 -10.38 4.66 11.96
C PRO A 113 -9.31 3.68 11.44
N ARG A 114 -8.18 4.22 11.00
CA ARG A 114 -7.00 3.42 10.66
C ARG A 114 -6.54 2.63 11.91
N PRO A 115 -6.27 1.31 11.81
CA PRO A 115 -5.79 0.53 12.95
C PRO A 115 -4.38 0.91 13.43
N SER A 116 -3.48 1.15 12.47
CA SER A 116 -2.09 1.57 12.69
C SER A 116 -1.55 2.18 11.39
N PHE A 117 -0.49 3.00 11.48
CA PHE A 117 0.06 3.71 10.30
C PHE A 117 0.44 2.76 9.14
N ASN A 118 0.91 1.56 9.45
CA ASN A 118 1.32 0.55 8.49
C ASN A 118 0.19 -0.40 8.03
N LYS A 119 -1.07 -0.11 8.37
CA LYS A 119 -2.24 -0.91 7.98
C LYS A 119 -3.34 -0.04 7.38
N LEU A 120 -4.06 -0.58 6.41
CA LEU A 120 -5.25 0.06 5.83
C LEU A 120 -6.31 -1.01 5.56
N ARG A 121 -7.57 -0.70 5.86
CA ARG A 121 -8.70 -1.63 5.77
C ARG A 121 -9.79 -1.07 4.86
N PHE A 122 -10.39 -1.93 4.06
CA PHE A 122 -11.60 -1.60 3.31
C PHE A 122 -12.53 -2.82 3.22
N ASN A 123 -13.80 -2.52 3.01
CA ASN A 123 -14.84 -3.48 2.73
C ASN A 123 -15.15 -3.42 1.23
N LEU A 124 -15.32 -4.59 0.63
CA LEU A 124 -15.67 -4.76 -0.77
C LEU A 124 -16.87 -5.69 -0.86
N ASP A 125 -17.94 -5.29 -1.53
CA ASP A 125 -19.07 -6.20 -1.77
C ASP A 125 -18.64 -7.35 -2.68
N ALA A 126 -19.02 -8.58 -2.35
CA ALA A 126 -18.70 -9.75 -3.15
C ALA A 126 -19.42 -9.67 -4.51
N PHE A 127 -18.65 -9.82 -5.58
CA PHE A 127 -19.15 -9.78 -6.95
C PHE A 127 -18.50 -10.89 -7.80
N ARG A 128 -19.12 -11.15 -8.95
CA ARG A 128 -18.57 -12.04 -9.98
C ARG A 128 -18.59 -11.36 -11.34
N PHE A 129 -17.74 -11.81 -12.25
CA PHE A 129 -17.80 -11.34 -13.63
C PHE A 129 -19.08 -11.86 -14.32
N TYR A 130 -19.77 -10.95 -15.01
CA TYR A 130 -20.99 -11.29 -15.74
C TYR A 130 -20.69 -12.26 -16.89
N GLN A 131 -21.57 -13.24 -17.10
CA GLN A 131 -21.46 -14.27 -18.16
C GLN A 131 -20.18 -15.13 -18.16
N ASP A 132 -19.35 -15.08 -17.11
CA ASP A 132 -18.26 -16.03 -16.93
C ASP A 132 -18.71 -17.23 -16.09
N SER A 133 -18.30 -18.43 -16.49
CA SER A 133 -18.61 -19.68 -15.77
C SER A 133 -17.67 -19.93 -14.60
N ARG A 134 -16.51 -19.25 -14.57
CA ARG A 134 -15.58 -19.31 -13.44
C ARG A 134 -16.19 -18.58 -12.25
N THR A 135 -16.22 -19.27 -11.12
CA THR A 135 -16.65 -18.75 -9.83
C THR A 135 -15.49 -18.18 -9.03
N VAL A 136 -14.35 -17.88 -9.67
CA VAL A 136 -13.15 -17.43 -8.97
C VAL A 136 -12.72 -16.05 -9.40
N ILE A 137 -12.30 -15.23 -8.43
CA ILE A 137 -11.66 -13.95 -8.67
C ILE A 137 -10.33 -13.85 -7.91
N TYR A 138 -9.41 -13.08 -8.48
CA TYR A 138 -8.18 -12.64 -7.84
C TYR A 138 -8.25 -11.13 -7.71
N ILE A 139 -7.74 -10.59 -6.61
CA ILE A 139 -7.65 -9.14 -6.39
C ILE A 139 -6.18 -8.81 -6.23
N THR A 140 -5.65 -7.99 -7.13
CA THR A 140 -4.29 -7.47 -7.05
C THR A 140 -4.33 -6.00 -6.68
N CYS A 141 -3.61 -5.62 -5.63
CA CYS A 141 -3.50 -4.24 -5.17
C CYS A 141 -2.06 -3.74 -5.25
N HIS A 142 -1.91 -2.52 -5.76
CA HIS A 142 -0.68 -1.76 -5.71
C HIS A 142 -0.62 -0.98 -4.39
N LEU A 143 0.32 -1.35 -3.53
CA LEU A 143 0.51 -0.75 -2.22
C LEU A 143 1.71 0.19 -2.25
N LYS A 144 1.64 1.28 -1.48
CA LYS A 144 2.76 2.22 -1.34
C LYS A 144 2.82 2.85 0.04
N VAL A 145 4.00 3.37 0.37
CA VAL A 145 4.24 4.02 1.66
C VAL A 145 4.69 5.47 1.52
N THR A 146 4.43 6.24 2.56
CA THR A 146 5.03 7.57 2.76
C THR A 146 5.57 7.67 4.19
N ALA A 147 6.37 8.70 4.47
CA ALA A 147 6.74 9.02 5.84
C ALA A 147 5.49 9.46 6.65
N MET A 148 5.35 8.99 7.89
CA MET A 148 4.15 9.22 8.71
C MET A 148 3.85 10.70 8.98
N ASP A 149 4.87 11.55 9.04
CA ASP A 149 4.70 12.99 9.27
C ASP A 149 4.18 13.77 8.05
N ARG A 150 4.00 13.10 6.90
CA ARG A 150 3.46 13.70 5.69
C ARG A 150 1.94 13.77 5.77
N THR A 151 1.39 14.95 5.56
CA THR A 151 -0.06 15.12 5.42
C THR A 151 -0.58 14.44 4.15
N PRO A 152 -1.69 13.68 4.20
CA PRO A 152 -2.33 13.12 3.02
C PRO A 152 -2.59 14.17 1.94
N ASP A 153 -2.39 13.78 0.67
CA ASP A 153 -2.48 14.64 -0.51
C ASP A 153 -3.26 13.95 -1.63
N SER A 154 -3.40 14.59 -2.80
CA SER A 154 -4.19 14.02 -3.91
C SER A 154 -3.60 12.71 -4.46
N MET A 155 -2.33 12.40 -4.18
CA MET A 155 -1.66 11.18 -4.62
C MET A 155 -1.56 10.14 -3.50
N ASN A 156 -1.67 10.53 -2.23
CA ASN A 156 -1.52 9.67 -1.07
C ASN A 156 -2.74 9.86 -0.17
N LYS A 157 -3.81 9.14 -0.49
CA LYS A 157 -5.13 9.25 0.15
C LYS A 157 -5.85 7.91 0.15
N ALA A 158 -6.92 7.83 0.94
CA ALA A 158 -7.88 6.74 0.93
C ALA A 158 -9.28 7.38 0.95
N CYS A 159 -9.94 7.41 -0.20
CA CYS A 159 -11.20 8.12 -0.40
C CYS A 159 -12.34 7.13 -0.62
N SER A 160 -13.45 7.35 0.08
CA SER A 160 -14.70 6.62 -0.14
C SER A 160 -15.80 7.56 -0.56
N PHE A 161 -16.72 7.07 -1.39
CA PHE A 161 -17.89 7.84 -1.78
C PHE A 161 -19.00 7.67 -0.73
N ARG A 162 -19.53 8.79 -0.23
CA ARG A 162 -20.67 8.81 0.69
C ARG A 162 -21.95 9.11 -0.07
N LYS A 163 -22.68 8.06 -0.44
CA LYS A 163 -23.94 8.18 -1.18
C LYS A 163 -24.96 9.15 -0.55
N PRO A 164 -25.20 9.16 0.77
CA PRO A 164 -26.20 10.07 1.36
C PRO A 164 -25.85 11.56 1.18
N ALA A 165 -24.56 11.88 1.09
CA ALA A 165 -24.07 13.24 0.89
C ALA A 165 -23.64 13.51 -0.57
N ASN A 166 -23.70 12.48 -1.42
CA ASN A 166 -23.25 12.51 -2.82
C ASN A 166 -21.85 13.12 -2.98
N GLU A 167 -20.93 12.77 -2.09
CA GLU A 167 -19.59 13.38 -2.02
C GLU A 167 -18.50 12.34 -1.78
N TRP A 168 -17.29 12.65 -2.22
CA TRP A 168 -16.09 11.89 -1.86
C TRP A 168 -15.50 12.40 -0.55
N THR A 169 -15.27 11.49 0.40
CA THR A 169 -14.65 11.82 1.68
C THR A 169 -13.36 11.05 1.91
N PRO A 170 -12.28 11.70 2.38
CA PRO A 170 -11.08 11.01 2.80
C PRO A 170 -11.31 10.29 4.12
N MET A 171 -10.61 9.18 4.31
CA MET A 171 -10.48 8.56 5.63
C MET A 171 -9.73 9.51 6.60
N GLU A 172 -8.68 10.16 6.10
CA GLU A 172 -7.78 11.04 6.88
C GLU A 172 -7.35 12.24 6.01
N GLY A 173 -7.23 13.43 6.61
CA GLY A 173 -6.80 14.64 5.91
C GLY A 173 -7.95 15.57 5.49
N LYS A 174 -7.66 16.51 4.58
CA LYS A 174 -8.61 17.55 4.15
C LYS A 174 -9.59 16.99 3.11
N ALA A 175 -10.88 17.31 3.22
CA ALA A 175 -11.91 16.86 2.28
C ALA A 175 -11.54 17.10 0.79
N ALA A 176 -10.91 18.24 0.49
CA ALA A 176 -10.53 18.62 -0.87
C ALA A 176 -9.58 17.63 -1.58
N ILE A 177 -8.82 16.78 -0.86
CA ILE A 177 -7.88 15.84 -1.49
C ILE A 177 -8.61 14.75 -2.32
N CYS A 178 -9.89 14.50 -2.02
CA CYS A 178 -10.70 13.51 -2.75
C CYS A 178 -11.55 14.12 -3.87
N SER A 179 -11.54 15.44 -4.06
CA SER A 179 -12.31 16.11 -5.13
C SER A 179 -11.97 15.57 -6.53
N CYS A 180 -10.72 15.17 -6.74
CA CYS A 180 -10.24 14.60 -8.00
C CYS A 180 -10.77 13.19 -8.30
N CYS A 181 -11.36 12.50 -7.32
CA CYS A 181 -11.93 11.16 -7.54
C CYS A 181 -13.17 11.21 -8.44
N GLU A 182 -13.96 12.29 -8.39
CA GLU A 182 -15.13 12.46 -9.26
C GLU A 182 -14.70 12.75 -10.70
N THR A 183 -13.64 13.56 -10.89
CA THR A 183 -13.09 13.88 -12.21
C THR A 183 -12.21 12.78 -12.78
N LYS A 184 -11.89 11.74 -11.98
CA LYS A 184 -11.01 10.64 -12.38
C LYS A 184 -9.63 11.12 -12.84
N ASP A 185 -9.14 12.19 -12.23
CA ASP A 185 -7.83 12.78 -12.54
C ASP A 185 -7.19 13.32 -11.27
N CYS A 186 -6.54 12.44 -10.52
CA CYS A 186 -5.87 12.78 -9.26
C CYS A 186 -4.38 13.15 -9.40
N GLY A 187 -3.88 13.26 -10.64
CA GLY A 187 -2.57 13.81 -10.92
C GLY A 187 -1.78 13.13 -12.04
N ASN A 188 -1.52 13.90 -13.10
CA ASN A 188 -0.28 13.83 -13.87
C ASN A 188 0.62 15.00 -13.44
N ALA A 189 1.36 14.86 -12.33
CA ALA A 189 2.42 15.82 -11.97
C ALA A 189 3.80 15.23 -12.35
N PRO A 190 4.44 15.67 -13.46
CA PRO A 190 5.64 15.03 -14.01
C PRO A 190 6.84 14.98 -13.04
N ASN A 191 6.86 15.85 -12.03
CA ASN A 191 7.98 16.03 -11.11
C ASN A 191 7.76 15.46 -9.71
N TRP A 192 6.61 14.85 -9.41
CA TRP A 192 6.30 14.39 -8.05
C TRP A 192 6.95 13.06 -7.70
N ARG A 193 6.98 12.07 -8.61
CA ARG A 193 7.68 10.79 -8.39
C ARG A 193 9.14 11.01 -7.99
N ASN A 194 9.80 11.96 -8.64
CA ASN A 194 11.18 12.35 -8.34
C ASN A 194 11.36 13.12 -7.02
N ARG A 195 10.34 13.87 -6.56
CA ARG A 195 10.37 14.56 -5.26
C ARG A 195 10.03 13.60 -4.13
N TRP A 196 8.98 12.79 -4.29
CA TRP A 196 8.57 11.74 -3.35
C TRP A 196 9.69 10.74 -3.08
N GLY A 197 10.33 10.20 -4.13
CA GLY A 197 11.45 9.28 -3.97
C GLY A 197 12.62 9.89 -3.21
N ARG A 198 12.92 11.19 -3.45
CA ARG A 198 13.98 11.92 -2.73
C ARG A 198 13.62 12.18 -1.27
N ASP A 199 12.39 12.61 -0.98
CA ASP A 199 11.95 12.89 0.39
C ASP A 199 11.95 11.62 1.24
N VAL A 200 11.41 10.53 0.69
CA VAL A 200 11.35 9.24 1.38
C VAL A 200 12.76 8.65 1.53
N ALA A 201 13.61 8.70 0.50
CA ALA A 201 15.01 8.27 0.62
C ALA A 201 15.80 9.12 1.62
N SER A 202 15.55 10.44 1.70
CA SER A 202 16.23 11.31 2.67
C SER A 202 15.89 10.97 4.13
N LYS A 203 14.71 10.39 4.37
CA LYS A 203 14.24 9.99 5.70
C LYS A 203 14.52 8.53 6.02
N LEU A 204 14.45 7.63 5.03
CA LEU A 204 14.59 6.19 5.22
C LEU A 204 15.97 5.62 4.88
N GLY A 205 16.89 6.41 4.32
CA GLY A 205 18.16 5.89 3.81
C GLY A 205 17.96 5.11 2.50
N ASN A 206 18.84 4.15 2.22
CA ASN A 206 18.78 3.32 1.00
C ASN A 206 17.66 2.25 1.08
N VAL A 207 16.40 2.66 1.27
CA VAL A 207 15.25 1.76 1.12
C VAL A 207 14.90 1.65 -0.36
N THR A 208 15.05 0.45 -0.89
CA THR A 208 14.58 0.08 -2.23
C THR A 208 13.15 -0.43 -2.15
N ASN A 209 12.29 -0.03 -3.09
CA ASN A 209 10.91 -0.50 -3.26
C ASN A 209 9.91 0.02 -2.20
N LEU A 210 9.58 1.31 -2.32
CA LEU A 210 8.56 2.01 -1.53
C LEU A 210 7.12 1.72 -1.97
N GLU A 211 6.96 0.96 -3.05
CA GLU A 211 5.68 0.50 -3.59
C GLU A 211 5.83 -0.97 -4.01
N GLY A 212 4.72 -1.71 -4.07
CA GLY A 212 4.71 -3.11 -4.46
C GLY A 212 3.31 -3.66 -4.69
N ASP A 213 3.20 -4.62 -5.62
CA ASP A 213 1.96 -5.32 -5.90
C ASP A 213 1.79 -6.52 -4.97
N THR A 214 0.55 -6.74 -4.51
CA THR A 214 0.16 -7.88 -3.68
C THR A 214 -1.14 -8.46 -4.21
N VAL A 215 -1.29 -9.78 -4.16
CA VAL A 215 -2.47 -10.48 -4.68
C VAL A 215 -3.11 -11.34 -3.61
N VAL A 216 -4.44 -11.33 -3.56
CA VAL A 216 -5.26 -12.31 -2.84
C VAL A 216 -6.14 -13.07 -3.81
N GLY A 217 -6.24 -14.38 -3.62
CA GLY A 217 -7.02 -15.25 -4.47
C GLY A 217 -6.50 -16.69 -4.49
N PRO A 218 -7.28 -17.62 -5.04
CA PRO A 218 -8.63 -17.42 -5.57
C PRO A 218 -9.66 -17.18 -4.45
N LEU A 219 -10.52 -16.19 -4.63
CA LEU A 219 -11.78 -16.06 -3.90
C LEU A 219 -12.83 -16.81 -4.70
N VAL A 220 -13.57 -17.72 -4.07
CA VAL A 220 -14.66 -18.47 -4.70
C VAL A 220 -15.97 -17.74 -4.39
N ILE A 221 -16.72 -17.34 -5.41
CA ILE A 221 -17.97 -16.54 -5.36
C ILE A 221 -19.17 -17.34 -5.84
#